data_AF-A0A1M6VAA7-F1
#
_entry.id   AF-A0A1M6VAA7-F1
#
_cell.length_a   1.000
_cell.length_b   1.000
_cell.length_c   1.000
_cell.angle_alpha   90.00
_cell.angle_beta   90.00
_cell.angle_gamma   90.00
#
_symmetry.space_group_name_H-M   'P 1'
#
loop_
_entity.id
_entity.type
_entity.pdbx_description
1 polymer ?
#
loop_
_entity_poly.entity_id
_entity_poly.type
_entity_poly.pdbx_seq_one_letter_code
_entity_poly.pdbx_strand_id
1 'polypeptide(L)'
;MKKLMFCTFMLASIVLLTGAFPASNAMAKTTKSQAKARVHATLRLSQNVLGIEVTIPTLLYTVENQATSALGTAIDANRYDVEVQAGDVLYCNTLDLPLAVYYTVTAEDVASGTIHISVLS
;
A
#
# COMPACT_ATOMS: atom_id res chain seq x y z
N MET A 1 -4.05 18.73 -68.22
CA MET A 1 -4.04 19.49 -66.95
C MET A 1 -5.42 20.15 -66.84
N LYS A 2 -6.28 19.97 -65.84
CA LYS A 2 -6.14 19.64 -64.42
C LYS A 2 -7.40 18.87 -63.98
N LYS A 3 -7.20 17.60 -63.62
CA LYS A 3 -8.03 16.87 -62.67
C LYS A 3 -7.86 17.56 -61.31
N LEU A 4 -8.65 18.59 -61.00
CA LEU A 4 -8.48 19.33 -59.74
C LEU A 4 -9.78 19.99 -59.25
N MET A 5 -10.92 19.35 -59.44
CA MET A 5 -12.21 19.90 -58.98
C MET A 5 -13.16 18.85 -58.41
N PHE A 6 -12.62 17.69 -57.99
CA PHE A 6 -13.38 16.63 -57.32
C PHE A 6 -12.88 16.30 -55.90
N CYS A 7 -11.74 16.85 -55.47
CA CYS A 7 -11.18 16.58 -54.13
C CYS A 7 -11.72 17.50 -53.02
N THR A 8 -12.31 18.65 -53.35
CA THR A 8 -12.77 19.61 -52.33
C THR A 8 -14.17 19.33 -51.80
N PHE A 9 -15.02 18.61 -52.54
CA PHE A 9 -16.38 18.26 -52.09
C PHE A 9 -16.44 16.96 -51.28
N MET A 10 -15.45 16.06 -51.40
CA MET A 10 -15.40 14.83 -50.61
C MET A 10 -14.81 15.02 -49.21
N LEU A 11 -14.03 16.09 -48.99
CA LEU A 11 -13.44 16.39 -47.68
C LEU A 11 -14.44 17.02 -46.69
N ALA A 12 -15.49 17.67 -47.20
CA ALA A 12 -16.52 18.29 -46.37
C ALA A 12 -17.54 17.29 -45.80
N SER A 13 -17.67 16.10 -46.40
CA SER A 13 -18.60 15.05 -45.94
C SER A 13 -18.02 14.12 -44.88
N ILE A 14 -16.69 14.11 -44.70
CA ILE A 14 -16.02 13.25 -43.69
C ILE A 14 -15.95 13.93 -42.32
N VAL A 15 -15.93 15.26 -42.26
CA VAL A 15 -15.89 16.02 -40.99
C VAL A 15 -17.25 16.02 -40.27
N LEU A 16 -18.35 15.80 -40.99
CA LEU A 16 -19.70 15.72 -40.42
C LEU A 16 -20.10 14.33 -39.89
N LEU A 17 -19.27 13.29 -40.09
CA LEU A 17 -19.55 11.92 -39.61
C LEU A 17 -18.73 11.47 -38.40
N THR A 18 -17.79 12.29 -37.88
CA THR A 18 -16.98 11.95 -36.70
C THR A 18 -17.41 12.66 -35.42
N GLY A 19 -18.58 13.32 -35.42
CA GLY A 19 -19.07 14.15 -34.31
C GLY A 19 -19.86 13.42 -33.21
N ALA A 20 -20.03 12.11 -33.29
CA ALA A 20 -20.79 11.34 -32.30
C ALA A 20 -19.94 10.19 -31.72
N PHE A 21 -18.80 10.55 -31.16
CA PHE A 21 -18.25 9.72 -30.09
C PHE A 21 -19.23 9.84 -28.93
N PRO A 22 -19.90 8.76 -28.46
CA PRO A 22 -20.40 8.80 -27.11
C PRO A 22 -19.18 9.05 -26.25
N ALA A 23 -19.11 10.22 -25.62
CA ALA A 23 -18.24 10.42 -24.48
C ALA A 23 -18.62 9.31 -23.52
N SER A 24 -17.87 8.22 -23.56
CA SER A 24 -17.88 7.25 -22.49
C SER A 24 -17.45 8.08 -21.30
N ASN A 25 -18.43 8.50 -20.51
CA ASN A 25 -18.21 8.86 -19.13
C ASN A 25 -17.79 7.56 -18.46
N ALA A 26 -16.58 7.11 -18.76
CA ALA A 26 -15.77 6.35 -17.85
C ALA A 26 -15.59 7.33 -16.69
N MET A 27 -16.60 7.34 -15.83
CA MET A 27 -16.56 7.90 -14.51
C MET A 27 -15.24 7.39 -13.97
N ALA A 28 -14.25 8.28 -13.92
CA ALA A 28 -12.98 7.96 -13.30
C ALA A 28 -13.41 7.53 -11.91
N LYS A 29 -13.36 6.22 -11.67
CA LYS A 29 -13.56 5.68 -10.34
C LYS A 29 -12.41 6.30 -9.60
N THR A 30 -12.67 7.39 -8.89
CA THR A 30 -11.81 7.89 -7.85
C THR A 30 -11.86 6.79 -6.81
N THR A 31 -11.09 5.74 -7.05
CA THR A 31 -10.57 4.90 -6.01
C THR A 31 -9.89 5.90 -5.12
N LYS A 32 -10.53 6.25 -4.00
CA LYS A 32 -9.92 7.03 -2.93
C LYS A 32 -8.59 6.33 -2.73
N SER A 33 -7.50 6.95 -3.19
CA SER A 33 -6.16 6.48 -2.84
C SER A 33 -6.20 6.42 -1.34
N GLN A 34 -6.07 5.22 -0.77
CA GLN A 34 -6.08 5.10 0.67
C GLN A 34 -4.99 6.02 1.21
N ALA A 35 -5.32 6.76 2.27
CA ALA A 35 -4.41 7.76 2.81
C ALA A 35 -3.11 7.06 3.20
N LYS A 36 -1.99 7.53 2.66
CA LYS A 36 -0.66 7.11 3.09
C LYS A 36 -0.39 7.78 4.43
N ALA A 37 0.02 7.00 5.42
CA ALA A 37 0.45 7.50 6.71
C ALA A 37 1.78 6.87 7.10
N ARG A 38 2.53 7.59 7.94
CA ARG A 38 3.67 7.01 8.66
C ARG A 38 3.17 6.48 10.00
N VAL A 39 3.45 5.21 10.26
CA VAL A 39 3.05 4.53 11.48
C VAL A 39 4.26 3.96 12.19
N HIS A 40 4.20 3.92 13.51
CA HIS A 40 5.21 3.29 14.35
C HIS A 40 4.86 1.83 14.57
N ALA A 41 5.59 0.93 13.91
CA ALA A 41 5.46 -0.50 14.10
C ALA A 41 6.34 -0.98 15.27
N THR A 42 5.74 -1.76 16.17
CA THR A 42 6.42 -2.42 17.30
C THR A 42 6.09 -3.91 17.28
N LEU A 43 7.11 -4.77 17.24
CA LEU A 43 6.97 -6.22 17.42
C LEU A 43 7.23 -6.58 18.89
N ARG A 44 6.30 -7.33 19.49
CA ARG A 44 6.43 -7.90 20.83
C ARG A 44 6.26 -9.41 20.74
N LEU A 45 7.23 -10.14 21.27
CA LEU A 45 7.12 -11.58 21.46
C LEU A 45 6.80 -11.83 22.94
N SER A 46 5.73 -12.58 23.20
CA SER A 46 5.43 -13.04 24.56
C SER A 46 5.11 -14.52 24.58
N GLN A 47 5.45 -15.15 25.69
CA GLN A 47 5.18 -16.55 25.98
C GLN A 47 4.43 -16.68 27.30
N ASN A 48 3.53 -17.65 27.41
CA ASN A 48 2.91 -17.98 28.68
C ASN A 48 3.70 -19.06 29.41
N VAL A 49 4.31 -18.71 30.55
CA VAL A 49 5.01 -19.67 31.41
C VAL A 49 4.26 -19.81 32.72
N LEU A 50 3.68 -21.00 32.96
CA LEU A 50 2.96 -21.32 34.20
C LEU A 50 1.84 -20.31 34.55
N GLY A 51 1.16 -19.74 33.54
CA GLY A 51 0.10 -18.76 33.73
C GLY A 51 0.58 -17.30 33.78
N ILE A 52 1.87 -17.05 33.65
CA ILE A 52 2.47 -15.70 33.66
C ILE A 52 2.91 -15.34 32.24
N GLU A 53 2.47 -14.19 31.73
CA GLU A 53 2.95 -13.66 30.46
C GLU A 53 4.37 -13.10 30.64
N VAL A 54 5.34 -13.73 29.95
CA VAL A 54 6.73 -13.29 29.92
C VAL A 54 7.00 -12.66 28.55
N THR A 55 7.42 -11.38 28.55
CA THR A 55 7.85 -10.70 27.32
C THR A 55 9.29 -11.08 27.01
N ILE A 56 9.51 -11.60 25.81
CA ILE A 56 10.84 -11.91 25.29
C ILE A 56 11.37 -10.66 24.60
N PRO A 57 12.52 -10.10 25.03
CA PRO A 57 13.15 -8.98 24.34
C PRO A 57 13.49 -9.37 22.90
N THR A 58 12.81 -8.74 21.94
CA THR A 58 13.12 -8.88 20.51
C THR A 58 13.98 -7.69 20.12
N LEU A 59 15.30 -7.82 20.27
CA LEU A 59 16.23 -6.70 20.10
C LEU A 59 16.44 -6.30 18.63
N LEU A 60 16.14 -7.19 17.68
CA LEU A 60 16.42 -6.97 16.26
C LEU A 60 15.36 -7.62 15.38
N TYR A 61 14.52 -6.79 14.77
CA TYR A 61 13.63 -7.20 13.69
C TYR A 61 13.59 -6.12 12.62
N THR A 62 13.36 -6.51 11.37
CA THR A 62 13.13 -5.56 10.27
C THR A 62 11.64 -5.49 9.98
N VAL A 63 11.17 -4.33 9.55
CA VAL A 63 9.81 -4.17 9.03
C VAL A 63 9.89 -3.79 7.56
N GLU A 64 9.19 -4.52 6.70
CA GLU A 64 9.07 -4.21 5.27
C GLU A 64 7.59 -4.09 4.90
N ASN A 65 7.22 -3.00 4.24
CA ASN A 65 5.91 -2.92 3.61
C ASN A 65 5.95 -3.69 2.27
N GLN A 66 5.28 -4.84 2.22
CA GLN A 66 5.28 -5.73 1.05
C GLN A 66 4.60 -5.12 -0.19
N ALA A 67 3.73 -4.11 -0.01
CA ALA A 67 3.09 -3.43 -1.13
C ALA A 67 4.06 -2.49 -1.87
N THR A 68 5.05 -1.95 -1.17
CA THR A 68 6.00 -0.96 -1.70
C THR A 68 7.46 -1.43 -1.70
N SER A 69 7.74 -2.57 -1.07
CA SER A 69 9.08 -3.07 -0.73
C SER A 69 9.92 -2.07 0.07
N ALA A 70 9.27 -1.08 0.71
CA ALA A 70 9.95 -0.09 1.53
C ALA A 70 10.29 -0.70 2.90
N LEU A 71 11.56 -0.62 3.28
CA LEU A 71 12.00 -0.96 4.63
C LEU A 71 11.65 0.17 5.59
N GLY A 72 11.24 -0.21 6.79
CA GLY A 72 11.03 0.69 7.91
C GLY A 72 12.33 1.31 8.40
N THR A 73 12.25 2.57 8.81
CA THR A 73 13.38 3.27 9.42
C THR A 73 13.35 3.04 10.93
N ALA A 74 14.42 2.48 11.50
CA ALA A 74 14.53 2.31 12.94
C ALA A 74 14.53 3.68 13.65
N ILE A 75 13.60 3.86 14.60
CA ILE A 75 13.56 5.01 15.52
C ILE A 75 14.35 4.66 16.79
N ASP A 76 14.12 3.46 17.31
CA ASP A 76 14.82 2.87 18.44
C ASP A 76 14.97 1.35 18.21
N ALA A 77 15.58 0.63 19.17
CA ALA A 77 15.84 -0.81 19.03
C ALA A 77 14.58 -1.65 18.72
N ASN A 78 13.41 -1.19 19.17
CA ASN A 78 12.16 -1.94 19.10
C ASN A 78 11.06 -1.19 18.35
N ARG A 79 11.35 -0.09 17.66
CA ARG A 79 10.34 0.74 17.00
C ARG A 79 10.81 1.19 15.62
N TYR A 80 9.96 0.94 14.63
CA TYR A 80 10.23 1.28 13.23
C TYR A 80 9.17 2.23 12.70
N ASP A 81 9.60 3.25 11.95
CA ASP A 81 8.73 4.13 11.19
C ASP A 81 8.52 3.55 9.79
N VAL A 82 7.27 3.35 9.38
CA VAL A 82 6.93 2.73 8.10
C VAL A 82 5.81 3.52 7.42
N GLU A 83 5.95 3.79 6.12
CA GLU A 83 4.86 4.33 5.32
C GLU A 83 3.90 3.20 4.92
N VAL A 84 2.63 3.36 5.26
CA VAL A 84 1.59 2.36 5.03
C VAL A 84 0.28 2.97 4.54
N GLN A 85 -0.53 2.14 3.89
CA GLN A 85 -1.95 2.33 3.64
C GLN A 85 -2.75 1.20 4.29
N ALA A 86 -4.01 1.46 4.61
CA ALA A 86 -4.90 0.41 5.12
C ALA A 86 -5.05 -0.70 4.07
N GLY A 87 -4.78 -1.95 4.44
CA GLY A 87 -4.74 -3.10 3.55
C GLY A 87 -3.34 -3.50 3.09
N ASP A 88 -2.31 -2.68 3.35
CA ASP A 88 -0.91 -3.09 3.15
C ASP A 88 -0.54 -4.25 4.08
N VAL A 89 0.44 -5.05 3.67
CA VAL A 89 0.98 -6.14 4.49
C VAL A 89 2.39 -5.76 4.93
N LEU A 90 2.60 -5.70 6.24
CA LEU A 90 3.90 -5.57 6.86
C LEU A 90 4.51 -6.96 7.07
N TYR A 91 5.70 -7.16 6.54
CA TYR A 91 6.55 -8.30 6.84
C TYR A 91 7.53 -7.90 7.95
N CYS A 92 7.39 -8.53 9.11
CA CYS A 92 8.29 -8.35 10.24
C CYS A 92 9.15 -9.60 10.40
N ASN A 93 10.45 -9.45 10.21
CA ASN A 93 11.40 -10.55 10.30
C ASN A 93 12.35 -10.32 11.46
N THR A 94 12.32 -11.21 12.44
CA THR A 94 13.31 -11.21 13.52
C THR A 94 14.62 -11.79 12.99
N LEU A 95 15.72 -11.03 13.01
CA LEU A 95 16.98 -11.46 12.39
C LEU A 95 17.57 -12.73 13.04
N ASP A 96 17.26 -12.96 14.32
CA ASP A 96 17.86 -14.01 15.13
C ASP A 96 16.90 -15.18 15.45
N LEU A 97 15.64 -15.13 15.00
CA LEU A 97 14.66 -16.19 15.21
C LEU A 97 14.04 -16.58 13.87
N PRO A 98 13.69 -17.86 13.65
CA PRO A 98 13.00 -18.32 12.44
C PRO A 98 11.52 -17.91 12.47
N LEU A 99 11.24 -16.66 12.84
CA LEU A 99 9.90 -16.10 13.02
C LEU A 99 9.73 -14.93 12.05
N ALA A 100 8.86 -15.15 11.07
CA ALA A 100 8.34 -14.14 10.18
C ALA A 100 6.88 -13.87 10.54
N VAL A 101 6.52 -12.60 10.72
CA VAL A 101 5.16 -12.17 10.96
C VAL A 101 4.67 -11.35 9.78
N TYR A 102 3.49 -11.68 9.28
CA TYR A 102 2.80 -10.89 8.27
C TYR A 102 1.60 -10.23 8.94
N TYR A 103 1.59 -8.89 8.94
CA TYR A 103 0.55 -8.10 9.57
C TYR A 103 -0.18 -7.26 8.53
N THR A 104 -1.50 -7.42 8.43
CA THR A 104 -2.33 -6.59 7.55
C THR A 104 -2.72 -5.31 8.27
N VAL A 105 -2.30 -4.17 7.71
CA VAL A 105 -2.57 -2.84 8.25
C VAL A 105 -4.07 -2.54 8.17
N THR A 106 -4.67 -2.14 9.27
CA THR A 106 -6.07 -1.73 9.34
C THR A 106 -6.22 -0.22 9.18
N ALA A 107 -7.44 0.26 8.94
CA ALA A 107 -7.70 1.70 8.93
C ALA A 107 -7.52 2.34 10.33
N GLU A 108 -7.70 1.56 11.40
CA GLU A 108 -7.48 2.02 12.77
C GLU A 108 -6.00 2.22 13.06
N ASP A 109 -5.14 1.32 12.58
CA ASP A 109 -3.68 1.46 12.68
C ASP A 109 -3.16 2.75 12.03
N VAL A 110 -3.69 3.06 10.85
CA VAL A 110 -3.37 4.29 10.11
C VAL A 110 -3.85 5.51 10.88
N ALA A 111 -5.01 5.43 11.54
CA ALA A 111 -5.57 6.53 12.31
C ALA A 111 -4.87 6.73 13.67
N SER A 112 -4.45 5.65 14.32
CA SER A 112 -3.74 5.68 15.60
C SER A 112 -2.28 6.10 15.44
N GLY A 113 -1.68 5.84 14.27
CA GLY A 113 -0.27 6.09 13.99
C GLY A 113 0.66 5.05 14.60
N THR A 114 0.13 3.97 15.18
CA THR A 114 0.92 2.96 15.90
C THR A 114 0.37 1.56 15.63
N ILE A 115 1.27 0.60 15.38
CA ILE A 115 0.95 -0.81 15.21
C ILE A 115 1.69 -1.62 16.26
N HIS A 116 0.95 -2.42 17.03
CA HIS A 116 1.51 -3.39 17.97
C HIS A 116 1.28 -4.81 17.45
N ILE A 117 2.36 -5.43 16.99
CA ILE A 117 2.33 -6.81 16.48
C ILE A 117 2.77 -7.69 17.64
N SER A 118 1.84 -8.48 18.18
CA SER A 118 2.13 -9.41 19.26
C SER A 118 2.11 -10.84 18.75
N VAL A 119 3.21 -11.56 18.97
CA VAL A 119 3.26 -13.01 18.74
C VAL A 119 3.14 -13.68 20.10
N LEU A 120 2.04 -14.41 20.29
CA LEU A 120 1.82 -15.29 21.44
C LEU A 120 2.30 -16.69 21.06
N SER A 121 3.26 -17.22 21.81
CA SER A 121 3.67 -18.62 21.77
C SER A 121 3.36 -19.35 23.07
#